data_AF-A0A2N2YWY9-F1
#
_entry.id   AF-A0A2N2YWY9-F1
#
_cell.length_a   1.000
_cell.length_b   1.000
_cell.length_c   1.000
_cell.angle_alpha   90.00
_cell.angle_beta   90.00
_cell.angle_gamma   90.00
#
_symmetry.space_group_name_H-M   'P 1'
#
loop_
_entity.id
_entity.type
_entity.pdbx_description
1 polymer ?
#
loop_
_entity_poly.entity_id
_entity_poly.type
_entity_poly.pdbx_seq_one_letter_code
_entity_poly.pdbx_strand_id
1 'polypeptide(L)'
;MSILEQRITKNKELFDVNEPEEGHFKRFQEKLQKIQPEVKRSYRRFYVGTMKIAASVIVLLAVTFMLFIYNNGSKNLFASEASPELLEAVDYYSTINEQKLAKIDELSKGDTESEKLKENALSNANAIAMETKELEKEYIASNKDARVLGAIVSNYRFLASVLDKVIDNMNEVQEKKMGVL
;
A
#
# COMPACT_ATOMS: atom_id res chain seq x y z
N MET A 1 63.47 -19.95 10.10
CA MET A 1 63.56 -19.14 8.86
C MET A 1 62.77 -19.86 7.78
N SER A 2 61.98 -19.11 7.01
CA SER A 2 61.19 -19.64 5.91
C SER A 2 62.10 -20.12 4.76
N ILE A 3 61.65 -21.12 3.99
CA ILE A 3 62.36 -21.58 2.77
C ILE A 3 62.60 -20.42 1.81
N LEU A 4 61.69 -19.44 1.77
CA LEU A 4 61.81 -18.24 0.96
C LEU A 4 62.95 -17.34 1.44
N GLU A 5 63.05 -17.11 2.75
CA GLU A 5 64.13 -16.32 3.35
C GLU A 5 65.49 -16.95 3.08
N GLN A 6 65.60 -18.29 3.21
CA GLN A 6 66.84 -19.00 2.90
C GLN A 6 67.25 -18.84 1.43
N ARG A 7 66.29 -18.91 0.50
CA ARG A 7 66.57 -18.75 -0.94
C ARG A 7 66.96 -17.32 -1.31
N ILE A 8 66.31 -16.32 -0.73
CA ILE A 8 66.64 -14.90 -0.96
C ILE A 8 68.04 -14.62 -0.41
N THR A 9 68.32 -15.07 0.82
CA THR A 9 69.61 -14.83 1.48
C THR A 9 70.75 -15.55 0.75
N LYS A 10 70.54 -16.81 0.31
CA LYS A 10 71.56 -17.59 -0.42
C LYS A 10 71.91 -16.98 -1.78
N ASN A 11 70.98 -16.26 -2.41
CA ASN A 11 71.15 -15.68 -3.74
C ASN A 11 71.22 -14.14 -3.69
N LYS A 12 71.56 -13.55 -2.53
CA LYS A 12 71.52 -12.09 -2.32
C LYS A 12 72.35 -11.33 -3.35
N GLU A 13 73.52 -11.85 -3.72
CA GLU A 13 74.40 -11.26 -4.73
C GLU A 13 73.77 -11.16 -6.13
N LEU A 14 72.77 -12.01 -6.45
CA LEU A 14 72.03 -11.94 -7.72
C LEU A 14 70.95 -10.86 -7.70
N PHE A 15 70.51 -10.42 -6.51
CA PHE A 15 69.42 -9.45 -6.36
C PHE A 15 69.93 -8.03 -6.12
N ASP A 16 71.07 -7.87 -5.43
CA ASP A 16 71.66 -6.57 -5.07
C ASP A 16 72.72 -6.11 -6.10
N VAL A 17 72.45 -6.30 -7.40
CA VAL A 17 73.42 -5.99 -8.48
C VAL A 17 73.42 -4.52 -8.87
N ASN A 18 72.26 -3.84 -8.82
CA ASN A 18 72.14 -2.43 -9.19
C ASN A 18 71.10 -1.73 -8.31
N GLU A 19 71.43 -0.53 -7.84
CA GLU A 19 70.44 0.36 -7.23
C GLU A 19 69.62 1.07 -8.31
N PRO A 20 68.34 1.37 -8.06
CA PRO A 20 67.54 2.15 -8.99
C PRO A 20 68.11 3.56 -9.13
N GLU A 21 67.97 4.13 -10.33
CA GLU A 21 68.36 5.53 -10.57
C GLU A 21 67.69 6.50 -9.57
N GLU A 22 68.40 7.59 -9.27
CA GLU A 22 67.87 8.67 -8.43
C GLU A 22 66.49 9.14 -8.93
N GLY A 23 65.57 9.36 -7.97
CA GLY A 23 64.20 9.76 -8.27
C GLY A 23 63.25 8.64 -8.71
N HIS A 24 63.69 7.36 -8.72
CA HIS A 24 62.80 6.21 -8.96
C HIS A 24 61.55 6.23 -8.07
N PHE A 25 61.70 6.50 -6.77
CA PHE A 25 60.57 6.53 -5.83
C PHE A 25 59.53 7.60 -6.20
N LYS A 26 60.00 8.78 -6.63
CA LYS A 26 59.13 9.88 -7.09
C LYS A 26 58.35 9.47 -8.35
N ARG A 27 59.04 8.90 -9.36
CA ARG A 27 58.41 8.40 -10.60
C ARG A 27 57.40 7.28 -10.31
N PHE A 28 57.71 6.40 -9.36
CA PHE A 28 56.82 5.33 -8.92
C PHE A 28 55.56 5.90 -8.24
N GLN A 29 55.72 6.84 -7.32
CA GLN A 29 54.62 7.51 -6.64
C GLN A 29 53.70 8.27 -7.62
N GLU A 30 54.27 8.98 -8.59
CA GLU A 30 53.51 9.66 -9.64
C GLU A 30 52.69 8.69 -10.51
N LYS A 31 53.25 7.51 -10.85
CA LYS A 31 52.51 6.45 -11.54
C LYS A 31 51.38 5.90 -10.68
N LEU A 32 51.62 5.69 -9.38
CA LEU A 32 50.63 5.15 -8.45
C LEU A 32 49.40 6.06 -8.33
N GLN A 33 49.63 7.38 -8.22
CA GLN A 33 48.56 8.38 -8.15
C GLN A 33 47.74 8.47 -9.44
N LYS A 34 48.35 8.21 -10.61
CA LYS A 34 47.64 8.16 -11.90
C LYS A 34 46.77 6.91 -12.06
N ILE A 35 47.18 5.78 -11.50
CA ILE A 35 46.46 4.49 -11.61
C ILE A 35 45.33 4.41 -10.58
N GLN A 36 45.52 5.00 -9.39
CA GLN A 36 44.49 5.12 -8.35
C GLN A 36 44.18 6.59 -8.08
N PRO A 37 43.43 7.28 -8.97
CA PRO A 37 42.90 8.58 -8.59
C PRO A 37 42.05 8.37 -7.33
N GLU A 38 42.31 9.13 -6.26
CA GLU A 38 41.45 9.11 -5.09
C GLU A 38 40.03 9.45 -5.54
N VAL A 39 39.19 8.43 -5.69
CA VAL A 39 37.77 8.61 -5.97
C VAL A 39 37.20 9.18 -4.68
N LYS A 40 37.18 10.51 -4.56
CA LYS A 40 36.36 11.21 -3.57
C LYS A 40 34.92 10.87 -3.91
N ARG A 41 34.44 9.72 -3.41
CA ARG A 41 33.04 9.31 -3.50
C ARG A 41 32.23 10.47 -2.92
N SER A 42 31.53 11.18 -3.79
CA SER A 42 30.76 12.35 -3.40
C SER A 42 29.54 11.86 -2.62
N TYR A 43 29.71 11.70 -1.30
CA TYR A 43 28.63 11.37 -0.36
C TYR A 43 27.42 12.30 -0.57
N ARG A 44 27.66 13.55 -0.97
CA ARG A 44 26.63 14.55 -1.29
C ARG A 44 25.59 14.04 -2.30
N ARG A 45 25.98 13.32 -3.35
CA ARG A 45 25.04 12.85 -4.38
C ARG A 45 24.14 11.71 -3.87
N PHE A 46 24.64 10.86 -2.97
CA PHE A 46 23.87 9.80 -2.34
C PHE A 46 22.85 10.37 -1.33
N TYR A 47 23.26 11.33 -0.50
CA TYR A 47 22.37 12.01 0.46
C TYR A 47 21.23 12.80 -0.21
N VAL A 48 21.48 13.50 -1.32
CA VAL A 48 20.42 14.27 -2.00
C VAL A 48 19.44 13.34 -2.72
N GLY A 49 19.90 12.18 -3.20
CA GLY A 49 19.05 11.18 -3.84
C GLY A 49 18.09 10.49 -2.86
N THR A 50 18.61 10.07 -1.69
CA THR A 50 17.81 9.38 -0.68
C THR A 50 16.82 10.30 0.04
N MET A 51 17.13 11.58 0.22
CA MET A 51 16.19 12.55 0.81
C MET A 51 14.94 12.77 -0.05
N LYS A 52 15.04 12.74 -1.39
CA LYS A 52 13.86 12.87 -2.27
C LYS A 52 12.91 11.69 -2.11
N ILE A 53 13.45 10.49 -1.97
CA ILE A 53 12.67 9.26 -1.76
C ILE A 53 12.01 9.27 -0.38
N ALA A 54 12.76 9.68 0.66
CA ALA A 54 12.19 9.81 2.00
C ALA A 54 11.05 10.84 2.05
N ALA A 55 11.21 11.99 1.40
CA ALA A 55 10.17 13.02 1.33
C ALA A 55 8.90 12.51 0.64
N SER A 56 9.01 11.76 -0.47
CA SER A 56 7.82 11.22 -1.14
C SER A 56 7.10 10.17 -0.31
N VAL A 57 7.83 9.35 0.45
CA VAL A 57 7.24 8.38 1.39
C VAL A 57 6.50 9.09 2.51
N ILE A 58 7.09 10.14 3.10
CA ILE A 58 6.45 10.93 4.17
C ILE A 58 5.18 11.61 3.65
N VAL A 59 5.21 12.19 2.45
CA VAL A 59 4.02 12.81 1.85
C VAL A 59 2.93 11.77 1.59
N LEU A 60 3.28 10.59 1.06
CA LEU A 60 2.32 9.50 0.88
C LEU A 60 1.70 9.07 2.22
N LEU A 61 2.51 8.86 3.25
CA LEU A 61 2.05 8.48 4.58
C LEU A 61 1.18 9.58 5.22
N ALA A 62 1.53 10.86 5.04
CA ALA A 62 0.75 11.97 5.55
C ALA A 62 -0.62 12.06 4.86
N VAL A 63 -0.68 11.90 3.54
CA VAL A 63 -1.94 11.91 2.78
C VAL A 63 -2.81 10.71 3.16
N THR A 64 -2.25 9.50 3.22
CA THR A 64 -3.02 8.30 3.61
C THR A 64 -3.51 8.40 5.05
N PHE A 65 -2.69 8.91 5.97
CA PHE A 65 -3.09 9.13 7.37
C PHE A 65 -4.19 10.19 7.50
N MET A 66 -4.11 11.29 6.74
CA MET A 66 -5.12 12.33 6.75
C MET A 66 -6.47 11.83 6.21
N LEU A 67 -6.45 11.05 5.13
CA LEU A 67 -7.64 10.38 4.60
C LEU A 67 -8.23 9.37 5.59
N PHE A 68 -7.37 8.61 6.28
CA PHE A 68 -7.80 7.64 7.29
C PHE A 68 -8.51 8.31 8.47
N ILE A 69 -7.95 9.40 9.01
CA ILE A 69 -8.60 10.16 10.10
C ILE A 69 -9.93 10.76 9.62
N TYR A 70 -9.95 11.35 8.42
CA TYR A 70 -11.17 11.96 7.88
C TYR A 70 -12.30 10.93 7.70
N ASN A 71 -11.97 9.70 7.29
CA ASN A 71 -12.96 8.65 7.07
C ASN A 71 -13.44 7.97 8.36
N ASN A 72 -12.60 7.88 9.40
CA ASN A 72 -12.96 7.25 10.67
C ASN A 72 -13.64 8.21 11.67
N GLY A 73 -13.39 9.52 11.58
CA GLY A 73 -13.99 10.51 12.49
C GLY A 73 -15.51 10.60 12.38
N SER A 74 -16.06 10.42 11.17
CA SER A 74 -17.50 10.51 10.90
C SER A 74 -18.31 9.35 11.51
N LYS A 75 -17.81 8.11 11.44
CA LYS A 75 -18.50 6.94 12.02
C LYS A 75 -18.69 7.07 13.53
N ASN A 76 -17.66 7.50 14.26
CA ASN A 76 -17.73 7.68 15.71
C ASN A 76 -18.63 8.84 16.10
N LEU A 77 -18.64 9.93 15.32
CA LEU A 77 -19.47 11.09 15.57
C LEU A 77 -20.97 10.82 15.30
N PHE A 78 -21.28 10.09 14.22
CA PHE A 78 -22.65 9.67 13.94
C PHE A 78 -23.19 8.76 15.05
N ALA A 79 -22.39 7.79 15.50
CA ALA A 79 -22.74 6.89 16.58
C ALA A 79 -23.02 7.61 17.92
N SER A 80 -22.30 8.70 18.21
CA SER A 80 -22.53 9.47 19.44
C SER A 80 -23.73 10.42 19.37
N GLU A 81 -24.16 10.83 18.18
CA GLU A 81 -25.19 11.86 17.99
C GLU A 81 -26.57 11.30 17.62
N ALA A 82 -26.63 10.06 17.11
CA ALA A 82 -27.85 9.38 16.70
C ALA A 82 -28.71 8.88 17.87
N SER A 83 -30.02 8.71 17.64
CA SER A 83 -30.90 8.10 18.64
C SER A 83 -30.64 6.58 18.74
N PRO A 84 -30.95 5.94 19.89
CA PRO A 84 -30.78 4.50 20.05
C PRO A 84 -31.52 3.66 18.99
N GLU A 85 -32.74 4.04 18.63
CA GLU A 85 -33.56 3.34 17.64
C GLU A 85 -32.97 3.46 16.22
N LEU A 86 -32.37 4.61 15.90
CA LEU A 86 -31.68 4.80 14.63
C LEU A 86 -30.43 3.92 14.56
N LEU A 87 -29.66 3.87 15.65
CA LEU A 87 -28.47 3.03 15.74
C LEU A 87 -28.81 1.56 15.60
N GLU A 88 -29.89 1.09 16.23
CA GLU A 88 -30.35 -0.29 16.09
C GLU A 88 -30.70 -0.62 14.63
N ALA A 89 -31.44 0.25 13.95
CA ALA A 89 -31.77 0.05 12.54
C ALA A 89 -30.52 0.03 11.64
N VAL A 90 -29.60 0.98 11.85
CA VAL A 90 -28.34 1.07 11.09
C VAL A 90 -27.46 -0.16 11.33
N ASP A 91 -27.31 -0.59 12.59
CA ASP A 91 -26.50 -1.74 12.98
C ASP A 91 -27.06 -3.05 12.40
N TYR A 92 -28.38 -3.23 12.47
CA TYR A 92 -29.08 -4.36 11.87
C TYR A 92 -28.78 -4.48 10.37
N TYR A 93 -28.98 -3.40 9.60
CA TYR A 93 -28.73 -3.43 8.16
C TYR A 93 -27.24 -3.46 7.82
N SER A 94 -26.37 -2.86 8.62
CA SER A 94 -24.92 -2.95 8.44
C SER A 94 -24.45 -4.40 8.54
N THR A 95 -24.92 -5.12 9.58
CA THR A 95 -24.61 -6.54 9.79
C THR A 95 -25.08 -7.38 8.60
N ILE A 96 -26.30 -7.14 8.12
CA ILE A 96 -26.85 -7.83 6.95
C ILE A 96 -26.02 -7.56 5.69
N ASN A 97 -25.64 -6.31 5.46
CA ASN A 97 -24.83 -5.91 4.30
C ASN A 97 -23.44 -6.56 4.33
N GLU A 98 -22.81 -6.62 5.51
CA GLU A 98 -21.52 -7.29 5.71
C GLU A 98 -21.62 -8.80 5.40
N GLN A 99 -22.68 -9.46 5.87
CA GLN A 99 -22.93 -10.88 5.55
C GLN A 99 -23.12 -11.12 4.05
N LYS A 100 -23.86 -10.25 3.36
CA LYS A 100 -24.07 -10.36 1.90
C LYS A 100 -22.78 -10.13 1.13
N LEU A 101 -21.97 -9.13 1.52
CA LEU A 101 -20.65 -8.90 0.92
C LEU A 101 -19.73 -10.11 1.11
N ALA A 102 -19.71 -10.71 2.31
CA ALA A 102 -18.95 -11.93 2.56
C ALA A 102 -19.41 -13.11 1.67
N LYS A 103 -20.72 -13.24 1.44
CA LYS A 103 -21.27 -14.25 0.52
C LYS A 103 -20.86 -13.97 -0.94
N ILE A 104 -20.91 -12.72 -1.40
CA ILE A 104 -20.42 -12.31 -2.73
C ILE A 104 -18.93 -12.63 -2.88
N ASP A 105 -18.13 -12.36 -1.84
CA ASP A 105 -16.72 -12.71 -1.81
C ASP A 105 -16.53 -14.23 -1.96
N GLU A 106 -17.30 -15.04 -1.25
CA GLU A 106 -17.27 -16.49 -1.35
C GLU A 106 -17.63 -16.99 -2.76
N LEU A 107 -18.71 -16.47 -3.35
CA LEU A 107 -19.15 -16.82 -4.71
C LEU A 107 -18.13 -16.42 -5.79
N SER A 108 -17.30 -15.42 -5.53
CA SER A 108 -16.26 -14.96 -6.47
C SER A 108 -14.96 -15.76 -6.42
N LYS A 109 -14.75 -16.61 -5.41
CA LYS A 109 -13.47 -17.32 -5.22
C LYS A 109 -13.25 -18.37 -6.30
N GLY A 110 -12.05 -18.35 -6.90
CA GLY A 110 -11.56 -19.43 -7.76
C GLY A 110 -11.91 -19.31 -9.25
N ASP A 111 -12.60 -18.26 -9.67
CA ASP A 111 -12.90 -17.98 -11.07
C ASP A 111 -12.69 -16.50 -11.43
N THR A 112 -11.68 -16.23 -12.27
CA THR A 112 -11.34 -14.88 -12.75
C THR A 112 -12.47 -14.17 -13.48
N GLU A 113 -13.41 -14.90 -14.09
CA GLU A 113 -14.61 -14.31 -14.70
C GLU A 113 -15.61 -13.86 -13.63
N SER A 114 -15.75 -14.65 -12.56
CA SER A 114 -16.61 -14.33 -11.40
C SER A 114 -16.08 -13.15 -10.58
N GLU A 115 -14.75 -12.95 -10.50
CA GLU A 115 -14.16 -11.73 -9.91
C GLU A 115 -14.51 -10.47 -10.71
N LYS A 116 -14.44 -10.53 -12.04
CA LYS A 116 -14.87 -9.40 -12.90
C LYS A 116 -16.37 -9.12 -12.81
N LEU A 117 -17.17 -10.18 -12.67
CA LEU A 117 -18.61 -10.04 -12.49
C LEU A 117 -18.92 -9.33 -11.17
N LYS A 118 -18.24 -9.72 -10.08
CA LYS A 118 -18.32 -9.05 -8.79
C LYS A 118 -17.95 -7.57 -8.85
N GLU A 119 -16.85 -7.21 -9.51
CA GLU A 119 -16.41 -5.82 -9.61
C GLU A 119 -17.45 -4.93 -10.29
N ASN A 120 -17.99 -5.40 -11.42
CA ASN A 120 -19.05 -4.69 -12.14
C ASN A 120 -20.36 -4.61 -11.32
N ALA A 121 -20.72 -5.70 -10.66
CA ALA A 121 -21.96 -5.80 -9.89
C ALA A 121 -21.94 -4.93 -8.63
N LEU A 122 -20.78 -4.74 -8.00
CA LEU A 122 -20.62 -3.96 -6.77
C LEU A 122 -20.46 -2.46 -7.00
N SER A 123 -20.27 -1.98 -8.24
CA SER A 123 -20.08 -0.55 -8.53
C SER A 123 -21.24 0.32 -7.99
N ASN A 124 -22.49 -0.10 -8.23
CA ASN A 124 -23.68 0.60 -7.74
C ASN A 124 -23.81 0.54 -6.21
N ALA A 125 -23.47 -0.60 -5.60
CA ALA A 125 -23.50 -0.77 -4.16
C ALA A 125 -22.51 0.18 -3.46
N ASN A 126 -21.32 0.36 -4.05
CA ASN A 126 -20.32 1.29 -3.54
C ASN A 126 -20.78 2.75 -3.61
N ALA A 127 -21.45 3.16 -4.69
CA ALA A 127 -22.00 4.50 -4.81
C ALA A 127 -23.05 4.79 -3.71
N ILE A 128 -23.96 3.85 -3.47
CA ILE A 128 -24.97 3.97 -2.40
C ILE A 128 -24.32 4.03 -1.02
N ALA A 129 -23.29 3.21 -0.78
CA ALA A 129 -22.56 3.22 0.49
C ALA A 129 -21.85 4.56 0.74
N MET A 130 -21.25 5.16 -0.30
CA MET A 130 -20.65 6.48 -0.21
C MET A 130 -21.68 7.58 0.05
N GLU A 131 -22.81 7.56 -0.64
CA GLU A 131 -23.92 8.49 -0.42
C GLU A 131 -24.45 8.41 1.01
N THR A 132 -24.61 7.19 1.54
CA THR A 132 -25.03 6.95 2.93
C THR A 132 -24.08 7.61 3.93
N LYS A 133 -22.76 7.58 3.67
CA LYS A 133 -21.76 8.23 4.52
C LYS A 133 -21.83 9.75 4.47
N GLU A 134 -22.22 10.33 3.34
CA GLU A 134 -22.47 11.77 3.25
C GLU A 134 -23.75 12.17 4.00
N LEU A 135 -24.81 11.36 3.90
CA LEU A 135 -26.05 11.58 4.68
C LEU A 135 -25.80 11.52 6.20
N GLU A 136 -24.94 10.62 6.69
CA GLU A 136 -24.54 10.60 8.10
C GLU A 136 -23.89 11.91 8.56
N LYS A 137 -23.04 12.51 7.71
CA LYS A 137 -22.42 13.82 7.98
C LYS A 137 -23.46 14.93 7.94
N GLU A 138 -24.34 14.92 6.94
CA GLU A 138 -25.42 15.90 6.79
C GLU A 138 -26.39 15.84 7.98
N TYR A 139 -26.71 14.66 8.49
CA TYR A 139 -27.58 14.50 9.67
C TYR A 139 -27.03 15.24 10.90
N ILE A 140 -25.71 15.16 11.11
CA ILE A 140 -25.05 15.89 12.20
C ILE A 140 -25.05 17.40 11.91
N ALA A 141 -24.71 17.80 10.68
CA ALA A 141 -24.61 19.21 10.30
C ALA A 141 -25.97 19.94 10.25
N SER A 142 -27.06 19.22 9.98
CA SER A 142 -28.43 19.73 9.87
C SER A 142 -29.19 19.82 11.20
N ASN A 143 -28.50 19.66 12.34
CA ASN A 143 -29.13 19.58 13.66
C ASN A 143 -30.16 18.43 13.77
N LYS A 144 -29.80 17.25 13.25
CA LYS A 144 -30.55 15.99 13.38
C LYS A 144 -31.91 16.02 12.68
N ASP A 145 -31.96 16.54 11.45
CA ASP A 145 -33.18 16.56 10.64
C ASP A 145 -33.74 15.14 10.42
N ALA A 146 -34.99 14.91 10.85
CA ALA A 146 -35.67 13.63 10.74
C ALA A 146 -35.86 13.15 9.30
N ARG A 147 -35.81 14.05 8.30
CA ARG A 147 -35.84 13.69 6.88
C ARG A 147 -34.56 13.00 6.44
N VAL A 148 -33.41 13.49 6.92
CA VAL A 148 -32.09 12.89 6.66
C VAL A 148 -32.00 11.52 7.34
N LEU A 149 -32.58 11.37 8.54
CA LEU A 149 -32.70 10.08 9.22
C LEU A 149 -33.41 9.03 8.35
N GLY A 150 -34.58 9.39 7.79
CA GLY A 150 -35.34 8.50 6.90
C GLY A 150 -34.52 8.09 5.66
N ALA A 151 -33.75 9.01 5.10
CA ALA A 151 -32.87 8.76 3.97
C ALA A 151 -31.73 7.80 4.32
N ILE A 152 -31.09 7.96 5.48
CA ILE A 152 -30.02 7.06 5.96
C ILE A 152 -30.53 5.62 6.05
N VAL A 153 -31.64 5.39 6.76
CA VAL A 153 -32.21 4.05 6.94
C VAL A 153 -32.67 3.47 5.59
N SER A 154 -33.24 4.30 4.73
CA SER A 154 -33.64 3.90 3.38
C SER A 154 -32.46 3.45 2.54
N ASN A 155 -31.33 4.17 2.59
CA ASN A 155 -30.14 3.80 1.84
C ASN A 155 -29.50 2.51 2.36
N TYR A 156 -29.45 2.30 3.67
CA TYR A 156 -28.99 1.03 4.25
C TYR A 156 -29.84 -0.16 3.80
N ARG A 157 -31.17 0.00 3.77
CA ARG A 157 -32.13 -0.99 3.24
C ARG A 157 -31.94 -1.21 1.74
N PHE A 158 -31.77 -0.13 0.99
CA PHE A 158 -31.61 -0.19 -0.45
C PHE A 158 -30.30 -0.88 -0.85
N LEU A 159 -29.21 -0.58 -0.13
CA LEU A 159 -27.93 -1.27 -0.27
C LEU A 159 -28.09 -2.78 -0.07
N ALA A 160 -28.82 -3.21 0.97
CA ALA A 160 -29.10 -4.63 1.20
C ALA A 160 -29.83 -5.27 0.01
N SER A 161 -30.84 -4.59 -0.54
CA SER A 161 -31.59 -5.06 -1.71
C SER A 161 -30.73 -5.12 -2.98
N VAL A 162 -29.81 -4.18 -3.17
CA VAL A 162 -28.88 -4.20 -4.30
C VAL A 162 -27.92 -5.38 -4.16
N LEU A 163 -27.36 -5.61 -2.97
CA LEU A 163 -26.49 -6.75 -2.70
C LEU A 163 -27.20 -8.10 -2.90
N ASP A 164 -28.50 -8.20 -2.57
CA ASP A 164 -29.30 -9.39 -2.90
C ASP A 164 -29.36 -9.65 -4.39
N LYS A 165 -29.65 -8.62 -5.20
CA LYS A 165 -29.66 -8.76 -6.67
C LYS A 165 -28.30 -9.18 -7.21
N VAL A 166 -27.20 -8.72 -6.62
CA VAL A 166 -25.85 -9.16 -6.99
C VAL A 166 -25.67 -10.65 -6.71
N ILE A 167 -26.06 -11.11 -5.52
CA ILE A 167 -25.99 -12.52 -5.14
C ILE A 167 -26.82 -13.38 -6.09
N ASP A 168 -28.06 -12.97 -6.39
CA ASP A 168 -28.96 -13.70 -7.28
C ASP A 168 -28.37 -13.84 -8.68
N ASN A 169 -27.88 -12.73 -9.27
CA ASN A 169 -27.22 -12.75 -10.58
C ASN A 169 -25.98 -13.66 -10.60
N MET A 170 -25.18 -13.67 -9.53
CA MET A 170 -24.00 -14.53 -9.43
C MET A 170 -24.38 -16.01 -9.34
N ASN A 171 -25.43 -16.35 -8.57
CA ASN A 171 -25.93 -17.72 -8.49
C ASN A 171 -26.48 -18.20 -9.84
N GLU A 172 -27.26 -17.38 -10.55
CA GLU A 172 -27.80 -17.74 -11.88
C GLU A 172 -26.67 -18.03 -12.89
N VAL A 173 -25.62 -17.21 -12.89
CA VAL A 173 -24.44 -17.42 -13.74
C VAL A 173 -23.72 -18.72 -13.36
N GLN A 174 -23.59 -19.05 -12.08
CA GLN A 174 -22.99 -20.31 -11.63
C GLN A 174 -23.84 -21.54 -11.99
N GLU A 175 -25.16 -21.48 -11.80
CA GLU A 175 -26.09 -22.56 -12.15
C GLU A 175 -26.04 -22.87 -13.65
N LYS A 176 -26.02 -21.82 -14.48
CA LYS A 176 -25.85 -21.95 -15.94
C LYS A 176 -24.50 -22.57 -16.31
N LYS A 177 -23.42 -22.23 -15.59
CA LYS A 177 -22.09 -22.86 -15.78
C LYS A 177 -22.08 -24.34 -15.40
N MET A 178 -22.85 -24.73 -14.38
CA MET A 178 -22.94 -26.11 -13.90
C MET A 178 -23.90 -26.99 -14.71
N GLY A 179 -24.64 -26.42 -15.67
CA GLY A 179 -25.57 -27.17 -16.54
C GLY A 179 -26.81 -27.68 -15.81
N VAL A 180 -27.24 -27.00 -14.74
CA VAL A 180 -28.43 -27.35 -13.95
C VAL A 180 -29.72 -26.74 -14.56
N LEU A 181 -29.59 -25.93 -15.63
CA LEU A 181 -30.65 -25.42 -16.50
C LEU A 181 -30.27 -25.55 -17.97
#